data_AF-A0AAW5FBB9-F1
#
_entry.id   AF-A0AAW5FBB9-F1
#
_cell.length_a   1.000
_cell.length_b   1.000
_cell.length_c   1.000
_cell.angle_alpha   90.00
_cell.angle_beta   90.00
_cell.angle_gamma   90.00
#
_symmetry.space_group_name_H-M   'P 1'
#
loop_
_entity.id
_entity.type
_entity.pdbx_description
1 polymer ?
#
loop_
_entity_poly.entity_id
_entity_poly.type
_entity_poly.pdbx_seq_one_letter_code
_entity_poly.pdbx_strand_id
1 'polypeptide(L)'
;MSLKENYKNDIYQGNRKYQTVQNEDGTISLRDVTVYTQEGDIFSADDFNATNRAVNAIDKDNTAFRSEIMEDVQNLETQVGAFVGETLLSFSASGWSSTAPYTQTVSFAGIKESDTPVYGLRLTGTLSNVTVEAQKLAWGYIDRIASGNGRVTAYCYSKKPGTSITVSAKGVSNG
;
A
#
# COMPACT_ATOMS: atom_id res chain seq x y z
N MET A 1 2.09 -22.76 -0.76
CA MET A 1 2.71 -24.11 -0.86
C MET A 1 1.64 -25.05 -1.37
N SER A 2 1.90 -25.87 -2.40
CA SER A 2 0.87 -26.76 -2.95
C SER A 2 0.91 -28.14 -2.28
N LEU A 3 -0.20 -28.54 -1.67
CA LEU A 3 -0.42 -29.91 -1.22
C LEU A 3 -0.66 -30.83 -2.42
N LYS A 4 -0.31 -32.12 -2.29
CA LYS A 4 -0.52 -33.13 -3.34
C LYS A 4 -2.01 -33.48 -3.45
N GLU A 5 -2.56 -33.60 -4.65
CA GLU A 5 -4.01 -33.81 -4.88
C GLU A 5 -4.35 -35.09 -5.65
N ASN A 6 -3.40 -36.03 -5.73
CA ASN A 6 -3.53 -37.25 -6.53
C ASN A 6 -3.15 -38.52 -5.76
N TYR A 7 -3.53 -38.59 -4.50
CA TYR A 7 -3.50 -39.83 -3.72
C TYR A 7 -4.39 -40.86 -4.40
N LYS A 8 -4.03 -42.14 -4.27
CA LYS A 8 -4.75 -43.26 -4.86
C LYS A 8 -5.04 -44.27 -3.76
N ASN A 9 -6.23 -44.84 -3.78
CA ASN A 9 -6.55 -45.98 -2.94
C ASN A 9 -5.78 -47.21 -3.44
N ASP A 10 -5.54 -48.17 -2.55
CA ASP A 10 -4.93 -49.44 -2.93
C ASP A 10 -5.82 -50.19 -3.92
N ILE A 11 -5.24 -50.52 -5.07
CA ILE A 11 -5.88 -51.32 -6.10
C ILE A 11 -5.13 -52.66 -6.15
N TYR A 12 -5.85 -53.75 -5.94
CA TYR A 12 -5.32 -55.11 -6.01
C TYR A 12 -6.09 -55.91 -7.07
N GLN A 13 -5.42 -56.88 -7.68
CA GLN A 13 -6.02 -57.81 -8.63
C GLN A 13 -6.16 -59.19 -7.98
N GLY A 14 -7.30 -59.84 -8.19
CA GLY A 14 -7.65 -61.07 -7.48
C GLY A 14 -8.08 -60.82 -6.03
N ASN A 15 -8.15 -61.89 -5.24
CA ASN A 15 -8.66 -61.82 -3.87
C ASN A 15 -7.58 -61.30 -2.90
N ARG A 16 -7.98 -60.49 -1.91
CA ARG A 16 -7.12 -60.18 -0.76
C ARG A 16 -6.66 -61.50 -0.13
N LYS A 17 -5.35 -61.62 0.07
CA LYS A 17 -4.73 -62.82 0.67
C LYS A 17 -4.59 -62.60 2.17
N TYR A 18 -5.05 -63.57 2.95
CA TYR A 18 -4.96 -63.56 4.41
C TYR A 18 -4.22 -64.82 4.86
N GLN A 19 -3.45 -64.72 5.94
CA GLN A 19 -2.77 -65.87 6.53
C GLN A 19 -3.69 -66.56 7.54
N THR A 20 -3.89 -67.86 7.39
CA THR A 20 -4.82 -68.65 8.21
C THR A 20 -4.14 -69.27 9.43
N VAL A 21 -4.81 -69.27 10.58
CA VAL A 21 -4.45 -70.08 11.75
C VAL A 21 -5.45 -71.24 11.87
N GLN A 22 -4.94 -72.47 11.98
CA GLN A 22 -5.73 -73.66 12.27
C GLN A 22 -5.82 -73.88 13.78
N ASN A 23 -7.02 -74.05 14.30
CA ASN A 23 -7.27 -74.32 15.71
C ASN A 23 -7.36 -75.84 15.95
N GLU A 24 -7.09 -76.28 17.18
CA GLU A 24 -7.06 -77.69 17.58
C GLU A 24 -8.41 -78.42 17.43
N ASP A 25 -9.51 -77.68 17.41
CA ASP A 25 -10.87 -78.20 17.18
C ASP A 25 -11.20 -78.41 15.69
N GLY A 26 -10.23 -78.18 14.80
CA GLY A 26 -10.39 -78.34 13.36
C GLY A 26 -10.94 -77.11 12.64
N THR A 27 -11.18 -75.98 13.33
CA THR A 27 -11.64 -74.73 12.70
C THR A 27 -10.48 -73.86 12.19
N ILE A 28 -10.74 -72.95 11.25
CA ILE A 28 -9.77 -71.94 10.77
C ILE A 28 -10.30 -70.55 11.13
N SER A 29 -9.48 -69.74 11.82
CA SER A 29 -9.85 -68.37 12.23
C SER A 29 -9.28 -67.31 11.28
N LEU A 30 -10.18 -66.51 10.69
CA LEU A 30 -9.95 -65.15 10.19
C LEU A 30 -11.23 -64.35 10.43
N ARG A 31 -11.43 -63.89 11.67
CA ARG A 31 -12.70 -63.32 12.09
C ARG A 31 -12.43 -62.09 12.92
N ASP A 32 -12.80 -60.94 12.38
CA ASP A 32 -12.95 -59.74 13.17
C ASP A 32 -14.27 -59.84 13.95
N VAL A 33 -14.16 -60.10 15.26
CA VAL A 33 -15.29 -60.18 16.21
C VAL A 33 -15.33 -58.97 17.13
N THR A 34 -14.63 -57.89 16.76
CA THR A 34 -14.52 -56.70 17.58
C THR A 34 -15.90 -56.05 17.69
N VAL A 35 -16.44 -56.01 18.91
CA VAL A 35 -17.66 -55.25 19.19
C VAL A 35 -17.28 -53.78 19.26
N TYR A 36 -17.41 -53.09 18.13
CA TYR A 36 -17.22 -51.66 18.07
C TYR A 36 -18.37 -50.94 18.76
N THR A 37 -18.04 -50.10 19.73
CA THR A 37 -19.02 -49.16 20.31
C THR A 37 -19.34 -48.01 19.35
N GLN A 38 -18.47 -47.77 18.37
CA GLN A 38 -18.65 -46.85 17.26
C GLN A 38 -17.79 -47.29 16.07
N GLU A 39 -18.39 -47.36 14.88
CA GLU A 39 -17.68 -47.47 13.60
C GLU A 39 -17.38 -46.06 13.08
N GLY A 40 -16.15 -45.81 12.62
CA GLY A 40 -15.72 -44.50 12.11
C GLY A 40 -15.88 -44.36 10.60
N ASP A 41 -15.82 -43.13 10.10
CA ASP A 41 -15.86 -42.85 8.66
C ASP A 41 -14.53 -43.19 7.97
N ILE A 42 -14.60 -43.74 6.77
CA ILE A 42 -13.42 -43.97 5.92
C ILE A 42 -12.99 -42.62 5.33
N PHE A 43 -11.75 -42.20 5.60
CA PHE A 43 -11.12 -41.07 4.92
C PHE A 43 -10.25 -41.57 3.77
N SER A 44 -10.83 -41.59 2.56
CA SER A 44 -10.22 -42.18 1.38
C SER A 44 -9.25 -41.22 0.68
N ALA A 45 -8.55 -41.73 -0.33
CA ALA A 45 -7.74 -40.88 -1.21
C ALA A 45 -8.54 -39.77 -1.88
N ASP A 46 -9.81 -40.00 -2.20
CA ASP A 46 -10.66 -38.99 -2.84
C ASP A 46 -10.98 -37.84 -1.87
N ASP A 47 -11.25 -38.14 -0.60
CA ASP A 47 -11.49 -37.16 0.45
C ASP A 47 -10.24 -36.30 0.71
N PHE A 48 -9.06 -36.93 0.73
CA PHE A 48 -7.79 -36.24 0.86
C PHE A 48 -7.52 -35.31 -0.32
N ASN A 49 -7.75 -35.81 -1.54
CA ASN A 49 -7.57 -35.03 -2.77
C ASN A 49 -8.53 -33.84 -2.83
N ALA A 50 -9.78 -34.02 -2.39
CA ALA A 50 -10.77 -32.94 -2.32
C ALA A 50 -10.39 -31.88 -1.28
N THR A 51 -9.98 -32.30 -0.09
CA THR A 51 -9.51 -31.41 0.97
C THR A 51 -8.30 -30.60 0.52
N ASN A 52 -7.31 -31.25 -0.10
CA ASN A 52 -6.11 -30.57 -0.56
C ASN A 52 -6.38 -29.59 -1.71
N ARG A 53 -7.30 -29.91 -2.61
CA ARG A 53 -7.78 -28.95 -3.62
C ARG A 53 -8.36 -27.70 -2.97
N ALA A 54 -9.20 -27.87 -1.96
CA ALA A 54 -9.80 -26.74 -1.25
C ALA A 54 -8.72 -25.91 -0.53
N VAL A 55 -7.76 -26.55 0.15
CA VAL A 55 -6.67 -25.85 0.82
C VAL A 55 -5.77 -25.11 -0.17
N ASN A 56 -5.42 -25.73 -1.29
CA ASN A 56 -4.60 -25.09 -2.34
C ASN A 56 -5.33 -23.91 -2.98
N ALA A 57 -6.64 -24.00 -3.17
CA ALA A 57 -7.46 -22.88 -3.64
C ALA A 57 -7.42 -21.71 -2.64
N ILE A 58 -7.60 -22.00 -1.34
CA ILE A 58 -7.50 -20.99 -0.27
C ILE A 58 -6.10 -20.35 -0.24
N ASP A 59 -5.02 -21.13 -0.36
CA ASP A 59 -3.65 -20.60 -0.38
C ASP A 59 -3.42 -19.66 -1.58
N LYS A 60 -3.99 -20.01 -2.74
CA LYS A 60 -3.95 -19.17 -3.94
C LYS A 60 -4.73 -17.87 -3.75
N ASP A 61 -5.94 -17.96 -3.24
CA ASP A 61 -6.80 -16.79 -3.01
C ASP A 61 -6.19 -15.86 -1.94
N ASN A 62 -5.65 -16.43 -0.86
CA ASN A 62 -4.91 -15.69 0.15
C ASN A 62 -3.66 -15.01 -0.43
N THR A 63 -2.97 -15.66 -1.36
CA THR A 63 -1.82 -15.05 -2.04
C THR A 63 -2.24 -13.85 -2.87
N ALA A 64 -3.34 -13.97 -3.63
CA ALA A 64 -3.89 -12.86 -4.42
C ALA A 64 -4.33 -11.69 -3.54
N PHE A 65 -5.08 -11.96 -2.47
CA PHE A 65 -5.52 -10.95 -1.51
C PHE A 65 -4.35 -10.24 -0.83
N ARG A 66 -3.28 -10.98 -0.47
CA ARG A 66 -2.06 -10.39 0.10
C ARG A 66 -1.35 -9.48 -0.91
N SER A 67 -1.32 -9.84 -2.19
CA SER A 67 -0.76 -8.98 -3.23
C SER A 67 -1.56 -7.69 -3.40
N GLU A 68 -2.89 -7.77 -3.42
CA GLU A 68 -3.78 -6.60 -3.49
C GLU A 68 -3.58 -5.66 -2.29
N ILE A 69 -3.57 -6.19 -1.06
CA ILE A 69 -3.30 -5.39 0.14
C ILE A 69 -1.92 -4.72 0.07
N MET A 70 -0.89 -5.45 -0.37
CA MET A 70 0.45 -4.87 -0.46
C MET A 70 0.49 -3.70 -1.44
N GLU A 71 -0.18 -3.81 -2.58
CA GLU A 71 -0.30 -2.72 -3.56
C GLU A 71 -1.05 -1.52 -2.98
N ASP A 72 -2.19 -1.75 -2.33
CA ASP A 72 -2.98 -0.69 -1.70
C ASP A 72 -2.20 0.03 -0.59
N VAL A 73 -1.48 -0.72 0.26
CA VAL A 73 -0.64 -0.14 1.32
C VAL A 73 0.48 0.71 0.72
N GLN A 74 1.16 0.24 -0.33
CA GLN A 74 2.20 1.02 -1.01
C GLN A 74 1.64 2.31 -1.64
N ASN A 75 0.45 2.23 -2.24
CA ASN A 75 -0.24 3.38 -2.79
C ASN A 75 -0.61 4.39 -1.70
N LEU A 76 -1.10 3.92 -0.55
CA LEU A 76 -1.40 4.75 0.62
C LEU A 76 -0.14 5.39 1.21
N GLU A 77 0.95 4.64 1.36
CA GLU A 77 2.24 5.16 1.84
C GLU A 77 2.75 6.30 0.94
N THR A 78 2.64 6.13 -0.39
CA THR A 78 3.01 7.17 -1.36
C THR A 78 2.15 8.42 -1.21
N GLN A 79 0.83 8.28 -1.09
CA GLN A 79 -0.09 9.41 -0.90
C GLN A 79 0.13 10.12 0.44
N VAL A 80 0.32 9.37 1.53
CA VAL A 80 0.63 9.93 2.85
C VAL A 80 1.96 10.67 2.82
N GLY A 81 2.97 10.12 2.14
CA GLY A 81 4.25 10.78 1.90
C GLY A 81 4.08 12.15 1.25
N ALA A 82 3.20 12.27 0.25
CA ALA A 82 2.89 13.55 -0.41
C ALA A 82 2.19 14.58 0.52
N PHE A 83 1.36 14.13 1.46
CA PHE A 83 0.69 15.01 2.42
C PHE A 83 1.59 15.46 3.57
N VAL A 84 2.45 14.57 4.06
CA VAL A 84 3.36 14.87 5.17
C VAL A 84 4.56 15.67 4.66
N GLY A 85 5.02 15.38 3.44
CA GLY A 85 6.12 16.02 2.77
C GLY A 85 5.97 17.54 2.71
N GLU A 86 7.09 18.23 2.93
CA GLU A 86 7.17 19.68 2.86
C GLU A 86 8.28 20.06 1.89
N THR A 87 7.93 20.88 0.90
CA THR A 87 8.92 21.55 0.05
C THR A 87 8.95 23.02 0.42
N LEU A 88 10.13 23.56 0.72
CA LEU A 88 10.30 24.99 1.00
C LEU A 88 10.62 25.73 -0.29
N LEU A 89 9.82 26.74 -0.60
CA LEU A 89 10.00 27.61 -1.76
C LEU A 89 10.33 29.02 -1.29
N SER A 90 11.37 29.62 -1.88
CA SER A 90 11.86 30.95 -1.50
C SER A 90 11.53 31.98 -2.56
N PHE A 91 10.73 32.98 -2.19
CA PHE A 91 10.39 34.12 -3.03
C PHE A 91 11.20 35.34 -2.58
N SER A 92 12.20 35.73 -3.37
CA SER A 92 13.06 36.87 -3.05
C SER A 92 12.37 38.21 -3.35
N ALA A 93 12.55 39.22 -2.49
CA ALA A 93 12.00 40.56 -2.71
C ALA A 93 12.42 41.19 -4.06
N SER A 94 13.64 40.90 -4.51
CA SER A 94 14.19 41.42 -5.77
C SER A 94 13.71 40.67 -7.02
N GLY A 95 13.16 39.46 -6.88
CA GLY A 95 12.82 38.61 -8.03
C GLY A 95 11.41 38.80 -8.61
N TRP A 96 10.61 39.69 -8.03
CA TRP A 96 9.31 40.09 -8.59
C TRP A 96 9.49 41.02 -9.79
N SER A 97 8.62 40.88 -10.79
CA SER A 97 8.54 41.83 -11.92
C SER A 97 8.32 43.29 -11.46
N SER A 98 8.51 44.24 -12.38
CA SER A 98 8.44 45.68 -12.09
C SER A 98 7.04 46.28 -12.23
N THR A 99 6.11 45.60 -12.91
CA THR A 99 4.75 46.07 -13.17
C THR A 99 3.71 45.05 -12.74
N ALA A 100 2.52 45.54 -12.39
CA ALA A 100 1.38 44.69 -12.05
C ALA A 100 0.81 43.97 -13.29
N PRO A 101 0.32 42.72 -13.16
CA PRO A 101 0.47 41.86 -11.98
C PRO A 101 1.94 41.53 -11.73
N TYR A 102 2.37 41.70 -10.49
CA TYR A 102 3.74 41.38 -10.10
C TYR A 102 3.88 39.87 -10.05
N THR A 103 4.87 39.33 -10.75
CA THR A 103 5.06 37.88 -10.83
C THR A 103 6.46 37.48 -10.42
N GLN A 104 6.58 36.33 -9.76
CA GLN A 104 7.85 35.68 -9.50
C GLN A 104 7.70 34.18 -9.73
N THR A 105 8.63 33.59 -10.49
CA THR A 105 8.66 32.15 -10.76
C THR A 105 9.81 31.52 -10.00
N VAL A 106 9.56 30.39 -9.34
CA VAL A 106 10.56 29.61 -8.61
C VAL A 106 10.46 28.14 -9.00
N SER A 107 11.59 27.43 -8.95
CA SER A 107 11.62 25.99 -9.23
C SER A 107 10.92 25.20 -8.14
N PHE A 108 10.16 24.19 -8.54
CA PHE A 108 9.56 23.18 -7.65
C PHE A 108 9.64 21.86 -8.41
N ALA A 109 10.69 21.09 -8.16
CA ALA A 109 10.96 19.85 -8.87
C ALA A 109 9.79 18.86 -8.71
N GLY A 110 9.41 18.20 -9.81
CA GLY A 110 8.36 17.16 -9.79
C GLY A 110 6.92 17.67 -9.87
N ILE A 111 6.64 18.95 -9.60
CA ILE A 111 5.27 19.48 -9.70
C ILE A 111 4.79 19.50 -11.16
N LYS A 112 3.51 19.19 -11.35
CA LYS A 112 2.78 19.24 -12.63
C LYS A 112 1.85 20.44 -12.67
N GLU A 113 1.46 20.84 -13.87
CA GLU A 113 0.47 21.91 -14.08
C GLU A 113 -0.90 21.62 -13.43
N SER A 114 -1.29 20.33 -13.34
CA SER A 114 -2.54 19.91 -12.71
C SER A 114 -2.51 19.91 -11.18
N ASP A 115 -1.35 20.05 -10.55
CA ASP A 115 -1.22 19.92 -9.10
C ASP A 115 -1.75 21.18 -8.41
N THR A 116 -2.45 20.98 -7.29
CA THR A 116 -3.00 22.07 -6.46
C THR A 116 -2.45 22.01 -5.03
N PRO A 117 -1.16 22.31 -4.82
CA PRO A 117 -0.57 22.40 -3.48
C PRO A 117 -1.29 23.37 -2.57
N VAL A 118 -1.20 23.09 -1.28
CA VAL A 118 -1.49 24.04 -0.21
C VAL A 118 -0.19 24.74 0.17
N TYR A 119 -0.23 26.07 0.15
CA TYR A 119 0.90 26.91 0.54
C TYR A 119 0.65 27.61 1.87
N GLY A 120 1.69 27.72 2.69
CA GLY A 120 1.66 28.49 3.92
C GLY A 120 2.98 29.20 4.17
N LEU A 121 2.92 30.42 4.72
CA LEU A 121 4.12 31.14 5.15
C LEU A 121 4.89 30.30 6.19
N ARG A 122 6.18 30.07 5.93
CA ARG A 122 7.08 29.37 6.84
C ARG A 122 8.09 30.35 7.40
N LEU A 123 7.91 30.70 8.67
CA LEU A 123 8.92 31.46 9.43
C LEU A 123 10.04 30.49 9.84
N THR A 124 11.30 30.84 9.56
CA THR A 124 12.46 29.98 9.82
C THR A 124 13.51 30.69 10.67
N GLY A 125 14.00 30.03 11.72
CA GLY A 125 15.03 30.56 12.61
C GLY A 125 14.48 31.53 13.67
N THR A 126 15.40 32.21 14.34
CA THR A 126 15.06 33.27 15.32
C THR A 126 14.89 34.58 14.58
N LEU A 127 13.68 35.16 14.64
CA LEU A 127 13.33 36.40 13.93
C LEU A 127 12.89 37.48 14.92
N SER A 128 13.18 38.74 14.57
CA SER A 128 12.61 39.89 15.28
C SER A 128 11.11 40.04 14.96
N ASN A 129 10.34 40.68 15.84
CA ASN A 129 8.93 40.97 15.57
C ASN A 129 8.75 41.78 14.27
N VAL A 130 9.64 42.75 14.02
CA VAL A 130 9.64 43.57 12.79
C VAL A 130 9.80 42.69 11.54
N THR A 131 10.70 41.70 11.58
CA THR A 131 10.90 40.77 10.47
C THR A 131 9.69 39.87 10.25
N VAL A 132 9.08 39.37 11.34
CA VAL A 132 7.89 38.50 11.27
C VAL A 132 6.71 39.23 10.63
N GLU A 133 6.42 40.46 11.07
CA GLU A 133 5.32 41.25 10.51
C GLU A 133 5.57 41.65 9.05
N ALA A 134 6.82 41.97 8.68
CA ALA A 134 7.18 42.21 7.29
C ALA A 134 6.96 40.98 6.39
N GLN A 135 7.29 39.78 6.88
CA GLN A 135 7.06 38.52 6.16
C GLN A 135 5.57 38.14 6.07
N LYS A 136 4.78 38.35 7.13
CA LYS A 136 3.32 38.18 7.10
C LYS A 136 2.67 39.12 6.09
N LEU A 137 3.11 40.38 6.06
CA LEU A 137 2.60 41.37 5.10
C LEU A 137 2.96 40.98 3.66
N ALA A 138 4.20 40.55 3.42
CA ALA A 138 4.65 40.06 2.11
C ALA A 138 3.85 38.83 1.65
N TRP A 139 3.55 37.88 2.55
CA TRP A 139 2.68 36.74 2.26
C TRP A 139 1.25 37.18 1.92
N GLY A 140 0.71 38.15 2.66
CA GLY A 140 -0.62 38.71 2.40
C GLY A 140 -0.76 39.48 1.08
N TYR A 141 0.33 39.72 0.35
CA TYR A 141 0.29 40.29 -0.99
C TYR A 141 0.21 39.24 -2.09
N ILE A 142 0.51 37.96 -1.82
CA ILE A 142 0.41 36.89 -2.81
C ILE A 142 -1.07 36.50 -2.95
N ASP A 143 -1.63 36.73 -4.14
CA ASP A 143 -3.03 36.44 -4.44
C ASP A 143 -3.21 35.03 -5.02
N ARG A 144 -2.22 34.55 -5.78
CA ARG A 144 -2.28 33.25 -6.45
C ARG A 144 -0.88 32.68 -6.65
N ILE A 145 -0.74 31.37 -6.54
CA ILE A 145 0.43 30.63 -7.00
C ILE A 145 -0.05 29.59 -8.01
N ALA A 146 0.39 29.71 -9.27
CA ALA A 146 0.03 28.78 -10.34
C ALA A 146 1.12 27.72 -10.49
N SER A 147 0.71 26.45 -10.53
CA SER A 147 1.58 25.32 -10.83
C SER A 147 1.90 25.27 -12.33
N GLY A 148 3.13 24.90 -12.65
CA GLY A 148 3.56 24.56 -14.00
C GLY A 148 4.61 23.45 -13.92
N ASN A 149 4.89 22.77 -15.02
CA ASN A 149 5.81 21.61 -14.97
C ASN A 149 7.21 22.02 -14.44
N GLY A 150 7.55 21.51 -13.25
CA GLY A 150 8.81 21.76 -12.54
C GLY A 150 8.94 23.13 -11.85
N ARG A 151 7.87 23.95 -11.78
CA ARG A 151 7.93 25.31 -11.24
C ARG A 151 6.59 25.80 -10.74
N VAL A 152 6.63 26.89 -9.99
CA VAL A 152 5.42 27.64 -9.64
C VAL A 152 5.63 29.12 -9.92
N THR A 153 4.57 29.82 -10.30
CA THR A 153 4.56 31.27 -10.51
C THR A 153 3.59 31.92 -9.54
N ALA A 154 4.12 32.73 -8.63
CA ALA A 154 3.32 33.54 -7.73
C ALA A 154 2.92 34.86 -8.40
N TYR A 155 1.72 35.32 -8.10
CA TYR A 155 1.10 36.53 -8.62
C TYR A 155 0.64 37.42 -7.46
N CYS A 156 0.99 38.70 -7.54
CA CYS A 156 0.44 39.77 -6.71
C CYS A 156 -0.19 40.81 -7.64
N TYR A 157 -1.51 40.98 -7.59
CA TYR A 157 -2.22 41.92 -8.45
C TYR A 157 -2.16 43.36 -7.93
N SER A 158 -2.04 43.54 -6.61
CA SER A 158 -2.16 44.87 -5.99
C SER A 158 -0.82 45.45 -5.54
N LYS A 159 -0.01 44.69 -4.79
CA LYS A 159 1.22 45.20 -4.18
C LYS A 159 2.36 44.20 -4.35
N LYS A 160 3.56 44.72 -4.57
CA LYS A 160 4.79 43.92 -4.68
C LYS A 160 5.36 43.63 -3.28
N PRO A 161 5.72 42.37 -2.96
CA PRO A 161 6.45 42.06 -1.73
C PRO A 161 7.80 42.77 -1.66
N GLY A 162 8.02 43.52 -0.58
CA GLY A 162 9.30 44.18 -0.28
C GLY A 162 10.24 43.37 0.61
N THR A 163 9.82 42.18 1.03
CA THR A 163 10.57 41.31 1.94
C THR A 163 10.57 39.89 1.38
N SER A 164 11.72 39.23 1.43
CA SER A 164 11.84 37.83 1.00
C SER A 164 11.09 36.92 1.98
N ILE A 165 10.36 35.96 1.43
CA ILE A 165 9.59 34.99 2.20
C ILE A 165 9.93 33.56 1.79
N THR A 166 9.79 32.66 2.75
CA THR A 166 9.83 31.21 2.51
C THR A 166 8.42 30.67 2.72
N VAL A 167 7.94 29.85 1.80
CA VAL A 167 6.63 29.20 1.90
C VAL A 167 6.81 27.69 1.92
N SER A 168 6.03 27.05 2.79
CA SER A 168 5.82 25.62 2.81
C SER A 168 4.83 25.27 1.71
N ALA A 169 5.18 24.35 0.82
CA ALA A 169 4.27 23.74 -0.13
C ALA A 169 4.03 22.28 0.29
N LYS A 170 2.75 21.90 0.39
CA LYS A 170 2.29 20.57 0.77
C LYS A 170 1.22 20.04 -0.17
N GLY A 171 1.01 18.72 -0.17
CA GLY A 171 -0.02 18.07 -0.97
C GLY A 171 0.38 17.85 -2.42
N VAL A 172 1.68 17.71 -2.68
CA VAL A 172 2.22 17.34 -3.99
C VAL A 172 3.07 16.10 -3.77
N SER A 173 2.77 15.02 -4.49
CA SER A 173 3.66 13.88 -4.57
C SER A 173 4.86 14.30 -5.41
N ASN A 174 6.03 14.43 -4.80
CA ASN A 174 7.27 14.47 -5.59
C ASN A 174 7.33 13.14 -6.33
N GLY A 175 7.08 13.16 -7.64
CA GLY A 175 7.10 11.97 -8.49
C GLY A 175 8.46 11.28 -8.48
#